data_AF-A0A950KW08-F1
#
_entry.id   AF-A0A950KW08-F1
#
_cell.length_a   1.000
_cell.length_b   1.000
_cell.length_c   1.000
_cell.angle_alpha   90.00
_cell.angle_beta   90.00
_cell.angle_gamma   90.00
#
_symmetry.space_group_name_H-M   'P 1'
#
loop_
_entity.id
_entity.type
_entity.pdbx_description
1 polymer ?
#
loop_
_entity_poly.entity_id
_entity_poly.type
_entity_poly.pdbx_seq_one_letter_code
_entity_poly.pdbx_strand_id
1 'polypeptide(L)'
;YQYASLDQVWAQRVAPIPVDGGTVSMSIVDEERKIDINKLFDQQNREPDEQVAAIFTRLLSNLGLSPALVPILIDWLDPDSIESDGGAEADYYLRLMPPYEPRNGQMPTIGDLRMLKGMDDVTFLRLSRYLTPIQTGGGSCCINVNTAAPEVLAALTPELENNADLVKQIVDVRDIRPFSRVTDLLNLPGISAIGEHLKPFLTVDSQYFLITAQGDFAGARKRIYATFRRNLNGTAMLINWHED
;
A
#
# COMPACT_ATOMS: atom_id res chain seq x y z
N TYR A 1 -5.41 19.36 9.40
CA TYR A 1 -6.20 19.32 8.15
C TYR A 1 -7.29 18.28 8.30
N GLN A 2 -8.47 18.48 7.73
CA GLN A 2 -9.60 17.54 7.83
C GLN A 2 -9.54 16.40 6.79
N TYR A 3 -8.57 16.41 5.88
CA TYR A 3 -8.28 15.40 4.86
C TYR A 3 -6.85 15.57 4.29
N ALA A 4 -6.36 14.56 3.58
CA ALA A 4 -5.10 14.56 2.83
C ALA A 4 -5.37 14.27 1.35
N SER A 5 -4.79 15.05 0.44
CA SER A 5 -5.08 15.01 -1.01
C SER A 5 -3.90 15.47 -1.86
N LEU A 6 -3.92 15.15 -3.16
CA LEU A 6 -2.80 15.39 -4.09
C LEU A 6 -2.65 16.87 -4.53
N ASP A 7 -3.61 17.73 -4.25
CA ASP A 7 -3.55 19.18 -4.50
C ASP A 7 -2.80 19.95 -3.38
N GLN A 8 -2.55 19.30 -2.23
CA GLN A 8 -1.84 19.90 -1.11
C GLN A 8 -0.33 20.01 -1.39
N VAL A 9 0.31 21.00 -0.76
CA VAL A 9 1.73 21.35 -1.00
C VAL A 9 2.68 20.16 -0.83
N TRP A 10 2.43 19.27 0.14
CA TRP A 10 3.28 18.10 0.39
C TRP A 10 3.32 17.12 -0.78
N ALA A 11 2.24 17.04 -1.57
CA ALA A 11 2.11 16.10 -2.69
C ALA A 11 2.72 16.65 -3.99
N GLN A 12 3.04 17.95 -4.02
CA GLN A 12 3.61 18.60 -5.20
C GLN A 12 5.08 18.19 -5.39
N ARG A 13 5.52 18.13 -6.66
CA ARG A 13 6.93 17.89 -6.96
C ARG A 13 7.76 19.09 -6.53
N VAL A 14 8.72 18.85 -5.63
CA VAL A 14 9.70 19.85 -5.23
C VAL A 14 10.84 19.83 -6.25
N ALA A 15 11.18 20.99 -6.81
CA ALA A 15 12.35 21.11 -7.70
C ALA A 15 13.63 20.69 -6.94
N PRO A 16 14.60 20.04 -7.60
CA PRO A 16 15.85 19.69 -6.97
C PRO A 16 16.50 20.93 -6.34
N ILE A 17 16.83 20.83 -5.05
CA ILE A 17 17.44 21.89 -4.27
C ILE A 17 18.96 21.79 -4.48
N PRO A 18 19.61 22.82 -5.02
CA PRO A 18 21.07 22.82 -5.13
C PRO A 18 21.69 22.88 -3.74
N VAL A 19 22.71 22.07 -3.52
CA VAL A 19 23.62 22.10 -2.36
C VAL A 19 25.05 22.19 -2.88
N ASP A 20 26.01 22.54 -2.04
CA ASP A 20 27.40 22.73 -2.48
C ASP A 20 27.93 21.48 -3.23
N GLY A 21 28.07 21.60 -4.55
CA GLY A 21 28.55 20.55 -5.46
C GLY A 21 27.54 19.44 -5.80
N GLY A 22 26.26 19.59 -5.46
CA GLY A 22 25.26 18.55 -5.69
C GLY A 22 23.80 19.03 -5.69
N THR A 23 22.87 18.08 -5.73
CA THR A 23 21.44 18.35 -5.68
C THR A 23 20.74 17.39 -4.74
N VAL A 24 19.76 17.88 -4.01
CA VAL A 24 18.84 17.08 -3.21
C VAL A 24 17.44 17.19 -3.80
N SER A 25 16.78 16.06 -4.02
CA SER A 25 15.37 16.00 -4.38
C SER A 25 14.57 15.23 -3.34
N MET A 26 13.30 15.56 -3.18
CA MET A 26 12.40 14.86 -2.28
C MET A 26 11.04 14.62 -2.90
N SER A 27 10.38 13.54 -2.46
CA SER A 27 8.98 13.28 -2.72
C SER A 27 8.31 12.73 -1.48
N ILE A 28 7.06 13.11 -1.25
CA ILE A 28 6.25 12.62 -0.14
C ILE A 28 5.08 11.83 -0.73
N VAL A 29 4.88 10.61 -0.24
CA VAL A 29 3.80 9.71 -0.65
C VAL A 29 2.96 9.38 0.57
N ASP A 30 1.66 9.55 0.44
CA ASP A 30 0.68 9.03 1.40
C ASP A 30 0.71 7.50 1.41
N GLU A 31 0.93 6.86 2.55
CA GLU A 31 0.96 5.40 2.66
C GLU A 31 -0.44 4.79 2.83
N GLU A 32 -1.41 5.55 3.34
CA GLU A 32 -2.82 5.11 3.42
C GLU A 32 -3.52 5.10 2.06
N ARG A 33 -2.83 5.47 0.99
CA ARG A 33 -3.29 5.27 -0.40
C ARG A 33 -3.15 3.82 -0.90
N LYS A 34 -2.45 2.96 -0.14
CA LYS A 34 -2.01 1.61 -0.52
C LYS A 34 -2.65 0.56 0.40
N ILE A 35 -2.70 -0.68 -0.07
CA ILE A 35 -3.15 -1.81 0.76
C ILE A 35 -2.02 -2.26 1.68
N ASP A 36 -2.30 -2.35 2.98
CA ASP A 36 -1.38 -2.87 3.98
C ASP A 36 -1.26 -4.39 3.83
N ILE A 37 -0.10 -4.86 3.36
CA ILE A 37 0.12 -6.28 3.10
C ILE A 37 0.15 -7.11 4.37
N ASN A 38 0.56 -6.52 5.49
CA ASN A 38 0.66 -7.22 6.77
C ASN A 38 -0.72 -7.51 7.38
N LYS A 39 -1.80 -6.92 6.84
CA LYS A 39 -3.17 -7.23 7.22
C LYS A 39 -3.76 -8.44 6.51
N LEU A 40 -3.04 -9.08 5.58
CA LEU A 40 -3.48 -10.38 5.04
C LEU A 40 -3.58 -11.46 6.12
N PHE A 41 -2.84 -11.31 7.22
CA PHE A 41 -2.86 -12.22 8.35
C PHE A 41 -3.01 -11.47 9.67
N ASP A 42 -4.07 -11.78 10.42
CA ASP A 42 -4.27 -11.25 11.77
C ASP A 42 -3.39 -12.00 12.77
N GLN A 43 -2.32 -11.33 13.22
CA GLN A 43 -1.38 -11.88 14.19
C GLN A 43 -2.00 -12.12 15.57
N GLN A 44 -3.11 -11.44 15.92
CA GLN A 44 -3.78 -11.59 17.21
C GLN A 44 -4.67 -12.83 17.21
N ASN A 45 -5.51 -12.98 16.18
CA ASN A 45 -6.41 -14.13 16.05
C ASN A 45 -5.71 -15.36 15.46
N ARG A 46 -4.51 -15.17 14.87
CA ARG A 46 -3.71 -16.19 14.18
C ARG A 46 -4.46 -16.83 13.02
N GLU A 47 -5.09 -16.00 12.18
CA GLU A 47 -5.83 -16.43 11.01
C GLU A 47 -5.69 -15.43 9.86
N PRO A 48 -5.86 -15.87 8.60
CA PRO A 48 -5.95 -14.96 7.46
C PRO A 48 -7.14 -14.01 7.59
N ASP A 49 -6.96 -12.74 7.20
CA ASP A 49 -8.07 -11.80 7.08
C ASP A 49 -8.76 -12.01 5.72
N GLU A 50 -9.92 -12.65 5.73
CA GLU A 50 -10.67 -12.97 4.50
C GLU A 50 -11.05 -11.72 3.69
N GLN A 51 -11.31 -10.60 4.37
CA GLN A 51 -11.71 -9.36 3.72
C GLN A 51 -10.52 -8.73 2.98
N VAL A 52 -9.35 -8.69 3.62
CA VAL A 52 -8.10 -8.21 3.00
C VAL A 52 -7.63 -9.16 1.91
N ALA A 53 -7.74 -10.48 2.11
CA ALA A 53 -7.43 -11.48 1.08
C ALA A 53 -8.30 -11.33 -0.17
N ALA A 54 -9.59 -11.02 0.01
CA ALA A 54 -10.50 -10.75 -1.10
C ALA A 54 -10.13 -9.45 -1.84
N ILE A 55 -9.79 -8.37 -1.13
CA ILE A 55 -9.29 -7.12 -1.74
C ILE A 55 -8.01 -7.39 -2.54
N PHE A 56 -7.07 -8.10 -1.94
CA PHE A 56 -5.79 -8.39 -2.55
C PHE A 56 -5.93 -9.26 -3.80
N THR A 57 -6.82 -10.26 -3.76
CA THR A 57 -7.17 -11.09 -4.92
C THR A 57 -7.69 -10.24 -6.08
N ARG A 58 -8.59 -9.29 -5.81
CA ARG A 58 -9.10 -8.36 -6.83
C ARG A 58 -8.01 -7.44 -7.37
N LEU A 59 -7.12 -6.94 -6.50
CA LEU A 59 -5.96 -6.15 -6.94
C LEU A 59 -5.08 -6.95 -7.91
N LEU A 60 -4.76 -8.21 -7.58
CA LEU A 60 -3.97 -9.07 -8.46
C LEU A 60 -4.66 -9.26 -9.81
N SER A 61 -5.97 -9.55 -9.80
CA SER A 61 -6.80 -9.69 -11.01
C SER A 61 -6.75 -8.41 -11.86
N ASN A 62 -6.97 -7.24 -11.26
CA ASN A 62 -6.92 -5.94 -11.92
C ASN A 62 -5.56 -5.64 -12.56
N LEU A 63 -4.48 -6.19 -12.00
CA LEU A 63 -3.11 -6.04 -12.52
C LEU A 63 -2.71 -7.15 -13.50
N GLY A 64 -3.60 -8.10 -13.79
CA GLY A 64 -3.31 -9.28 -14.62
C GLY A 64 -2.26 -10.20 -13.99
N LEU A 65 -2.20 -10.25 -12.66
CA LEU A 65 -1.31 -11.10 -11.88
C LEU A 65 -2.06 -12.32 -11.33
N SER A 66 -1.32 -13.39 -11.06
CA SER A 66 -1.92 -14.66 -10.60
C SER A 66 -2.45 -14.55 -9.16
N PRO A 67 -3.73 -14.90 -8.91
CA PRO A 67 -4.28 -15.02 -7.56
C PRO A 67 -3.56 -16.04 -6.67
N ALA A 68 -2.78 -16.96 -7.26
CA ALA A 68 -2.00 -17.96 -6.52
C ALA A 68 -0.91 -17.34 -5.60
N LEU A 69 -0.64 -16.03 -5.73
CA LEU A 69 0.23 -15.31 -4.80
C LEU A 69 -0.40 -15.12 -3.41
N VAL A 70 -1.74 -15.19 -3.28
CA VAL A 70 -2.43 -14.99 -1.98
C VAL A 70 -2.03 -16.04 -0.94
N PRO A 71 -2.16 -17.36 -1.18
CA PRO A 71 -1.75 -18.36 -0.19
C PRO A 71 -0.24 -18.29 0.13
N ILE A 72 0.61 -18.00 -0.85
CA ILE A 72 2.07 -17.82 -0.65
C ILE A 72 2.36 -16.66 0.31
N LEU A 73 1.60 -15.56 0.19
CA LEU A 73 1.72 -14.41 1.07
C LEU A 73 1.19 -14.68 2.48
N ILE A 74 0.13 -15.47 2.58
CA ILE A 74 -0.43 -15.89 3.87
C ILE A 74 0.60 -16.73 4.62
N ASP A 75 1.13 -17.81 4.02
CA ASP A 75 2.17 -18.66 4.62
C ASP A 75 3.39 -17.84 5.03
N TRP A 76 3.81 -16.87 4.20
CA TRP A 76 4.94 -16.00 4.56
C TRP A 76 4.71 -15.16 5.83
N LEU A 77 3.46 -14.75 6.07
CA LEU A 77 3.09 -13.88 7.18
C LEU A 77 2.66 -14.64 8.43
N ASP A 78 2.13 -15.85 8.26
CA ASP A 78 1.67 -16.66 9.38
C ASP A 78 2.85 -17.17 10.22
N PRO A 79 2.67 -17.37 11.54
CA PRO A 79 3.76 -17.73 12.43
C PRO A 79 4.01 -19.24 12.53
N ASP A 80 3.28 -20.10 11.80
CA ASP A 80 3.50 -21.54 11.87
C ASP A 80 4.48 -22.00 10.78
N SER A 81 4.42 -23.25 10.33
CA SER A 81 5.34 -23.77 9.30
C SER A 81 4.63 -24.83 8.45
N ILE A 82 3.30 -24.76 8.40
CA ILE A 82 2.43 -25.70 7.73
C ILE A 82 2.09 -25.09 6.37
N GLU A 83 2.66 -25.66 5.30
CA GLU A 83 2.36 -25.20 3.95
C GLU A 83 0.86 -25.36 3.65
N SER A 84 0.21 -24.25 3.29
CA SER A 84 -1.19 -24.26 2.87
C SER A 84 -1.34 -24.72 1.42
N ASP A 85 -2.57 -24.99 0.98
CA ASP A 85 -2.82 -25.38 -0.41
C ASP A 85 -2.42 -24.25 -1.38
N GLY A 86 -1.44 -24.52 -2.24
CA GLY A 86 -0.85 -23.53 -3.15
C GLY A 86 0.15 -22.57 -2.49
N GLY A 87 0.43 -22.75 -1.20
CA GLY A 87 1.36 -21.94 -0.42
C GLY A 87 2.85 -22.25 -0.65
N ALA A 88 3.67 -21.81 0.30
CA ALA A 88 5.10 -22.06 0.31
C ALA A 88 5.69 -21.80 1.70
N GLU A 89 6.35 -22.84 2.24
CA GLU A 89 7.03 -22.79 3.54
C GLU A 89 8.52 -23.14 3.43
N ALA A 90 9.18 -23.39 4.56
CA ALA A 90 10.59 -23.75 4.66
C ALA A 90 11.04 -24.83 3.66
N ASP A 91 10.19 -25.84 3.40
CA ASP A 91 10.46 -26.92 2.44
C ASP A 91 10.75 -26.41 1.01
N TYR A 92 10.12 -25.32 0.61
CA TYR A 92 10.37 -24.63 -0.66
C TYR A 92 11.63 -23.75 -0.56
N TYR A 93 11.68 -22.83 0.42
CA TYR A 93 12.72 -21.80 0.48
C TYR A 93 14.13 -22.34 0.79
N LEU A 94 14.23 -23.42 1.57
CA LEU A 94 15.51 -24.08 1.87
C LEU A 94 16.10 -24.86 0.69
N ARG A 95 15.34 -25.05 -0.40
CA ARG A 95 15.83 -25.65 -1.65
C ARG A 95 16.37 -24.62 -2.64
N LEU A 96 16.22 -23.34 -2.36
CA LEU A 96 16.73 -22.26 -3.19
C LEU A 96 18.26 -22.12 -3.06
N MET A 97 18.87 -21.36 -3.97
CA MET A 97 20.30 -21.06 -3.94
C MET A 97 20.51 -19.54 -4.00
N PRO A 98 20.94 -18.89 -2.90
CA PRO A 98 21.17 -19.46 -1.57
C PRO A 98 19.86 -19.87 -0.86
N PRO A 99 19.89 -20.87 0.04
CA PRO A 99 18.73 -21.23 0.84
C PRO A 99 18.47 -20.15 1.91
N TYR A 100 17.21 -19.96 2.25
CA TYR A 100 16.79 -19.09 3.36
C TYR A 100 15.50 -19.63 3.98
N GLU A 101 15.20 -19.18 5.20
CA GLU A 101 13.95 -19.49 5.87
C GLU A 101 12.89 -18.44 5.53
N PRO A 102 11.61 -18.84 5.43
CA PRO A 102 10.52 -17.89 5.38
C PRO A 102 10.48 -17.08 6.68
N ARG A 103 9.87 -15.90 6.60
CA ARG A 103 9.89 -14.94 7.71
C ARG A 103 9.00 -15.35 8.88
N ASN A 104 7.89 -16.00 8.55
CA ASN A 104 6.82 -16.44 9.44
C ASN A 104 6.35 -15.30 10.35
N GLY A 105 6.05 -14.17 9.69
CA GLY A 105 5.72 -12.92 10.36
C GLY A 105 5.71 -11.71 9.44
N GLN A 106 5.37 -10.56 10.03
CA GLN A 106 5.16 -9.31 9.31
C GLN A 106 6.36 -8.87 8.48
N MET A 107 6.10 -8.39 7.26
CA MET A 107 7.07 -7.78 6.37
C MET A 107 7.45 -6.37 6.88
N PRO A 108 8.73 -6.08 7.17
CA PRO A 108 9.21 -4.77 7.56
C PRO A 108 9.37 -3.83 6.38
N THR A 109 9.64 -4.37 5.19
CA THR A 109 9.85 -3.60 3.98
C THR A 109 9.06 -4.19 2.83
N ILE A 110 8.70 -3.35 1.86
CA ILE A 110 8.06 -3.82 0.64
C ILE A 110 9.00 -4.71 -0.19
N GLY A 111 10.31 -4.58 0.01
CA GLY A 111 11.33 -5.36 -0.68
C GLY A 111 11.24 -6.87 -0.40
N ASP A 112 10.76 -7.24 0.79
CA ASP A 112 10.56 -8.64 1.22
C ASP A 112 9.66 -9.42 0.26
N LEU A 113 8.78 -8.76 -0.50
CA LEU A 113 7.99 -9.41 -1.56
C LEU A 113 8.86 -10.20 -2.55
N ARG A 114 10.09 -9.75 -2.85
CA ARG A 114 11.00 -10.46 -3.76
C ARG A 114 11.45 -11.82 -3.26
N MET A 115 11.29 -12.10 -1.98
CA MET A 115 11.66 -13.38 -1.40
C MET A 115 10.58 -14.44 -1.58
N LEU A 116 9.39 -14.06 -2.08
CA LEU A 116 8.27 -14.97 -2.23
C LEU A 116 8.39 -15.84 -3.47
N LYS A 117 7.91 -17.08 -3.35
CA LYS A 117 7.70 -17.98 -4.48
C LYS A 117 6.86 -17.29 -5.56
N GLY A 118 7.34 -17.31 -6.79
CA GLY A 118 6.62 -16.73 -7.93
C GLY A 118 6.67 -15.20 -8.04
N MET A 119 7.42 -14.51 -7.18
CA MET A 119 7.64 -13.06 -7.32
C MET A 119 8.87 -12.75 -8.18
N ASP A 120 8.68 -12.69 -9.49
CA ASP A 120 9.71 -12.16 -10.39
C ASP A 120 9.76 -10.62 -10.39
N ASP A 121 10.79 -10.04 -11.02
CA ASP A 121 10.96 -8.59 -11.07
C ASP A 121 9.78 -7.87 -11.75
N VAL A 122 9.17 -8.51 -12.76
CA VAL A 122 8.03 -7.93 -13.49
C VAL A 122 6.80 -7.86 -12.58
N THR A 123 6.51 -8.95 -11.87
CA THR A 123 5.43 -9.05 -10.89
C THR A 123 5.65 -8.07 -9.75
N PHE A 124 6.86 -8.03 -9.19
CA PHE A 124 7.22 -7.10 -8.14
C PHE A 124 7.00 -5.64 -8.58
N LEU A 125 7.47 -5.24 -9.76
CA LEU A 125 7.37 -3.85 -10.25
C LEU A 125 5.94 -3.43 -10.58
N ARG A 126 5.10 -4.39 -10.97
CA ARG A 126 3.65 -4.18 -11.19
C ARG A 126 2.91 -4.04 -9.87
N LEU A 127 3.22 -4.86 -8.88
CA LEU A 127 2.46 -4.96 -7.64
C LEU A 127 2.88 -3.95 -6.55
N SER A 128 4.19 -3.78 -6.33
CA SER A 128 4.74 -3.15 -5.12
C SER A 128 4.30 -1.70 -4.90
N ARG A 129 3.96 -0.95 -5.95
CA ARG A 129 3.49 0.45 -5.85
C ARG A 129 2.11 0.60 -5.18
N TYR A 130 1.32 -0.47 -5.13
CA TYR A 130 -0.04 -0.47 -4.60
C TYR A 130 -0.12 -1.00 -3.16
N LEU A 131 1.02 -1.41 -2.59
CA LEU A 131 1.11 -2.06 -1.30
C LEU A 131 2.03 -1.29 -0.34
N THR A 132 1.76 -1.44 0.95
CA THR A 132 2.61 -0.93 2.02
C THR A 132 2.84 -1.99 3.09
N PRO A 133 4.04 -2.11 3.67
CA PRO A 133 4.28 -2.89 4.89
C PRO A 133 3.94 -2.09 6.16
N ILE A 134 3.58 -0.81 6.03
CA ILE A 134 3.33 0.06 7.17
C ILE A 134 1.94 -0.24 7.72
N GLN A 135 1.87 -0.49 9.03
CA GLN A 135 0.61 -0.65 9.75
C GLN A 135 -0.18 0.67 9.73
N THR A 136 -1.06 0.79 8.74
CA THR A 136 -1.90 1.96 8.51
C THR A 136 -3.28 1.75 9.12
N GLY A 137 -3.92 2.79 9.65
CA GLY A 137 -5.24 2.69 10.28
C GLY A 137 -5.29 1.82 11.56
N GLY A 138 -5.87 2.35 12.64
CA GLY A 138 -6.06 1.59 13.90
C GLY A 138 -7.18 0.52 13.85
N GLY A 139 -7.37 -0.17 12.72
CA GLY A 139 -8.47 -1.11 12.42
C GLY A 139 -8.42 -1.65 10.98
N SER A 140 -9.55 -2.11 10.41
CA SER A 140 -9.66 -2.53 9.00
C SER A 140 -9.23 -1.42 8.03
N CYS A 141 -8.57 -1.79 6.92
CA CYS A 141 -7.89 -0.92 5.96
C CYS A 141 -8.62 0.40 5.68
N CYS A 142 -8.10 1.52 6.20
CA CYS A 142 -8.61 2.84 5.87
C CYS A 142 -7.83 3.39 4.66
N ILE A 143 -8.34 3.13 3.46
CA ILE A 143 -7.75 3.63 2.21
C ILE A 143 -8.13 5.09 2.00
N ASN A 144 -7.14 5.97 1.85
CA ASN A 144 -7.38 7.36 1.53
C ASN A 144 -7.82 7.52 0.07
N VAL A 145 -9.12 7.78 -0.10
CA VAL A 145 -9.75 7.89 -1.42
C VAL A 145 -9.29 9.09 -2.23
N ASN A 146 -8.71 10.11 -1.59
CA ASN A 146 -8.21 11.29 -2.28
C ASN A 146 -6.85 11.07 -2.96
N THR A 147 -6.16 9.98 -2.64
CA THR A 147 -4.78 9.71 -3.10
C THR A 147 -4.62 8.29 -3.68
N ALA A 148 -5.49 7.35 -3.34
CA ALA A 148 -5.44 5.95 -3.82
C ALA A 148 -5.41 5.85 -5.35
N ALA A 149 -4.65 4.89 -5.87
CA ALA A 149 -4.68 4.63 -7.31
C ALA A 149 -6.02 3.99 -7.72
N PRO A 150 -6.51 4.19 -8.97
CA PRO A 150 -7.74 3.58 -9.44
C PRO A 150 -7.79 2.05 -9.24
N GLU A 151 -6.67 1.37 -9.37
CA GLU A 151 -6.54 -0.08 -9.20
C GLU A 151 -6.77 -0.53 -7.75
N VAL A 152 -6.35 0.29 -6.78
CA VAL A 152 -6.63 0.07 -5.35
C VAL A 152 -8.10 0.31 -5.07
N LEU A 153 -8.68 1.38 -5.63
CA LEU A 153 -10.11 1.68 -5.47
C LEU A 153 -10.99 0.57 -6.05
N ALA A 154 -10.67 0.10 -7.26
CA ALA A 154 -11.37 -1.00 -7.93
C ALA A 154 -11.30 -2.30 -7.11
N ALA A 155 -10.22 -2.53 -6.37
CA ALA A 155 -10.06 -3.72 -5.55
C ALA A 155 -10.88 -3.71 -4.24
N LEU A 156 -11.43 -2.57 -3.80
CA LEU A 156 -12.07 -2.49 -2.48
C LEU A 156 -13.32 -3.35 -2.35
N THR A 157 -14.16 -3.38 -3.38
CA THR A 157 -15.39 -4.19 -3.39
C THR A 157 -15.64 -4.81 -4.77
N PRO A 158 -16.38 -5.93 -4.86
CA PRO A 158 -16.77 -6.51 -6.15
C PRO A 158 -17.53 -5.52 -7.04
N GLU A 159 -18.32 -4.62 -6.47
CA GLU A 159 -19.09 -3.64 -7.24
C GLU A 159 -18.20 -2.58 -7.90
N LEU A 160 -17.09 -2.18 -7.26
CA LEU A 160 -16.10 -1.29 -7.88
C LEU A 160 -15.23 -2.02 -8.90
N GLU A 161 -14.85 -3.28 -8.64
CA GLU A 161 -14.09 -4.11 -9.58
C GLU A 161 -14.85 -4.31 -10.89
N ASN A 162 -16.15 -4.60 -10.80
CA ASN A 162 -17.00 -4.88 -11.95
C ASN A 162 -17.56 -3.62 -12.63
N ASN A 163 -17.23 -2.42 -12.14
CA ASN A 163 -17.75 -1.17 -12.68
C ASN A 163 -16.70 -0.05 -12.71
N ALA A 164 -15.94 -0.02 -13.81
CA ALA A 164 -14.91 1.00 -14.05
C ALA A 164 -15.44 2.43 -14.06
N ASP A 165 -16.72 2.65 -14.41
CA ASP A 165 -17.32 4.00 -14.42
C ASP A 165 -17.46 4.57 -13.00
N LEU A 166 -17.78 3.73 -12.01
CA LEU A 166 -17.83 4.16 -10.61
C LEU A 166 -16.44 4.58 -10.11
N VAL A 167 -15.40 3.81 -10.43
CA VAL A 167 -14.02 4.14 -10.08
C VAL A 167 -13.59 5.44 -10.76
N LYS A 168 -13.87 5.57 -12.07
CA LYS A 168 -13.58 6.78 -12.83
C LYS A 168 -14.30 8.00 -12.23
N GLN A 169 -15.56 7.86 -11.84
CA GLN A 169 -16.32 8.94 -11.21
C GLN A 169 -15.69 9.40 -9.90
N ILE A 170 -15.23 8.47 -9.04
CA ILE A 170 -14.50 8.82 -7.80
C ILE A 170 -13.25 9.64 -8.13
N VAL A 171 -12.48 9.22 -9.12
CA VAL A 171 -11.24 9.88 -9.55
C VAL A 171 -11.50 11.26 -10.17
N ASP A 172 -12.45 11.35 -11.10
CA ASP A 172 -12.81 12.62 -11.75
C ASP A 172 -13.29 13.65 -10.73
N VAL A 173 -14.12 13.23 -9.75
CA VAL A 173 -14.63 14.13 -8.72
C VAL A 173 -13.52 14.63 -7.81
N ARG A 174 -12.65 13.74 -7.29
CA ARG A 174 -11.57 14.17 -6.38
C ARG A 174 -10.52 15.05 -7.06
N ASP A 175 -10.32 14.89 -8.37
CA ASP A 175 -9.38 15.71 -9.15
C ASP A 175 -9.90 17.15 -9.34
N ILE A 176 -11.23 17.34 -9.37
CA ILE A 176 -11.85 18.67 -9.37
C ILE A 176 -11.91 19.25 -7.96
N ARG A 177 -12.36 18.44 -6.99
CA ARG A 177 -12.52 18.82 -5.59
C ARG A 177 -12.34 17.59 -4.69
N PRO A 178 -11.24 17.51 -3.92
CA PRO A 178 -11.04 16.42 -2.97
C PRO A 178 -12.19 16.26 -1.97
N PHE A 179 -12.47 15.02 -1.59
CA PHE A 179 -13.48 14.70 -0.59
C PHE A 179 -13.00 15.17 0.78
N SER A 180 -13.80 15.99 1.46
CA SER A 180 -13.48 16.46 2.81
C SER A 180 -14.01 15.50 3.88
N ARG A 181 -14.96 14.63 3.52
CA ARG A 181 -15.53 13.58 4.36
C ARG A 181 -15.81 12.34 3.52
N VAL A 182 -15.75 11.16 4.12
CA VAL A 182 -16.14 9.90 3.47
C VAL A 182 -17.59 9.97 2.95
N THR A 183 -18.49 10.62 3.69
CA THR A 183 -19.88 10.82 3.27
C THR A 183 -20.04 11.59 1.96
N ASP A 184 -19.08 12.45 1.60
CA ASP A 184 -19.14 13.21 0.34
C ASP A 184 -19.02 12.25 -0.86
N LEU A 185 -18.14 11.25 -0.76
CA LEU A 185 -18.00 10.18 -1.74
C LEU A 185 -19.23 9.27 -1.75
N LEU A 186 -19.73 8.88 -0.57
CA LEU A 186 -20.86 7.95 -0.47
C LEU A 186 -22.16 8.53 -1.04
N ASN A 187 -22.26 9.85 -1.17
CA ASN A 187 -23.41 10.53 -1.77
C ASN A 187 -23.31 10.68 -3.30
N LEU A 188 -22.23 10.22 -3.93
CA LEU A 188 -22.12 10.24 -5.38
C LEU A 188 -23.19 9.34 -6.02
N PRO A 189 -23.78 9.75 -7.15
CA PRO A 189 -24.69 8.90 -7.92
C PRO A 189 -24.06 7.54 -8.20
N GLY A 190 -24.81 6.45 -7.99
CA GLY A 190 -24.33 5.07 -8.17
C GLY A 190 -23.55 4.51 -6.97
N ILE A 191 -22.71 5.32 -6.31
CA ILE A 191 -21.92 4.90 -5.14
C ILE A 191 -22.81 4.71 -3.89
N SER A 192 -23.85 5.51 -3.74
CA SER A 192 -24.78 5.42 -2.60
C SER A 192 -25.43 4.03 -2.47
N ALA A 193 -25.61 3.31 -3.57
CA ALA A 193 -26.17 1.96 -3.58
C ALA A 193 -25.22 0.90 -2.98
N ILE A 194 -23.91 1.16 -2.97
CA ILE A 194 -22.86 0.25 -2.46
C ILE A 194 -22.20 0.79 -1.18
N GLY A 195 -22.71 1.89 -0.65
CA GLY A 195 -22.03 2.67 0.38
C GLY A 195 -21.77 1.90 1.68
N GLU A 196 -22.67 1.02 2.09
CA GLU A 196 -22.50 0.22 3.31
C GLU A 196 -21.36 -0.81 3.18
N HIS A 197 -21.16 -1.40 1.99
CA HIS A 197 -20.04 -2.31 1.74
C HIS A 197 -18.72 -1.57 1.57
N LEU A 198 -18.76 -0.35 1.01
CA LEU A 198 -17.56 0.42 0.70
C LEU A 198 -17.01 1.18 1.90
N LYS A 199 -17.89 1.79 2.72
CA LYS A 199 -17.54 2.67 3.83
C LYS A 199 -16.49 2.13 4.81
N PRO A 200 -16.48 0.84 5.20
CA PRO A 200 -15.49 0.30 6.13
C PRO A 200 -14.04 0.44 5.63
N PHE A 201 -13.84 0.62 4.32
CA PHE A 201 -12.53 0.69 3.70
C PHE A 201 -12.01 2.10 3.47
N LEU A 202 -12.78 3.13 3.82
CA LEU A 202 -12.51 4.49 3.36
C LEU A 202 -12.05 5.41 4.49
N THR A 203 -11.02 6.20 4.18
CA THR A 203 -10.72 7.45 4.86
C THR A 203 -10.54 8.57 3.82
N VAL A 204 -10.53 9.80 4.30
CA VAL A 204 -10.12 10.99 3.52
C VAL A 204 -8.88 11.64 4.09
N ASP A 205 -8.44 11.23 5.29
CA ASP A 205 -7.25 11.75 5.96
C ASP A 205 -6.19 10.67 6.09
N SER A 206 -4.94 11.12 6.15
CA SER A 206 -3.78 10.25 6.33
C SER A 206 -2.88 10.70 7.48
N GLN A 207 -2.37 9.70 8.21
CA GLN A 207 -1.36 9.81 9.25
C GLN A 207 0.01 9.34 8.78
N TYR A 208 0.11 8.41 7.82
CA TYR A 208 1.40 7.83 7.44
C TYR A 208 1.87 8.34 6.08
N PHE A 209 3.11 8.84 6.05
CA PHE A 209 3.73 9.39 4.85
C PHE A 209 5.13 8.86 4.68
N LEU A 210 5.44 8.36 3.49
CA LEU A 210 6.78 7.99 3.06
C LEU A 210 7.45 9.21 2.42
N ILE A 211 8.57 9.63 3.00
CA ILE A 211 9.45 10.64 2.41
C ILE A 211 10.61 9.90 1.75
N THR A 212 10.75 10.09 0.44
CA THR A 212 11.94 9.66 -0.31
C THR A 212 12.80 10.88 -0.55
N ALA A 213 14.06 10.84 -0.10
CA ALA A 213 15.05 11.86 -0.38
C ALA A 213 16.19 11.26 -1.20
N GLN A 214 16.62 11.96 -2.25
CA GLN A 214 17.76 11.56 -3.06
C GLN A 214 18.78 12.69 -3.13
N GLY A 215 20.03 12.37 -2.81
CA GLY A 215 21.19 13.24 -3.02
C GLY A 215 22.02 12.75 -4.21
N ASP A 216 22.41 13.68 -5.07
CA ASP A 216 23.38 13.46 -6.15
C ASP A 216 24.57 14.41 -5.93
N PHE A 217 25.79 13.87 -5.81
CA PHE A 217 27.02 14.64 -5.59
C PHE A 217 28.22 13.96 -6.27
N ALA A 218 28.96 14.70 -7.10
CA ALA A 218 30.18 14.20 -7.77
C ALA A 218 30.03 12.82 -8.46
N GLY A 219 28.87 12.53 -9.03
CA GLY A 219 28.57 11.24 -9.69
C GLY A 219 28.10 10.12 -8.74
N ALA A 220 28.14 10.33 -7.42
CA ALA A 220 27.50 9.45 -6.45
C ALA A 220 26.03 9.80 -6.28
N ARG A 221 25.19 8.77 -6.12
CA ARG A 221 23.77 8.91 -5.80
C ARG A 221 23.47 8.13 -4.53
N LYS A 222 22.74 8.76 -3.61
CA LYS A 222 22.19 8.11 -2.41
C LYS A 222 20.72 8.41 -2.28
N ARG A 223 19.94 7.40 -1.87
CA ARG A 223 18.50 7.53 -1.67
C ARG A 223 18.12 6.97 -0.32
N ILE A 224 17.30 7.73 0.40
CA ILE A 224 16.79 7.41 1.72
C ILE A 224 15.27 7.37 1.65
N TYR A 225 14.69 6.37 2.28
CA TYR A 225 13.25 6.22 2.47
C TYR A 225 12.96 6.31 3.96
N ALA A 226 12.11 7.24 4.36
CA ALA A 226 11.75 7.44 5.75
C ALA A 226 10.23 7.55 5.89
N THR A 227 9.64 6.65 6.66
CA THR A 227 8.21 6.68 6.96
C THR A 227 7.97 7.51 8.21
N PHE A 228 7.11 8.50 8.10
CA PHE A 228 6.70 9.36 9.21
C PHE A 228 5.23 9.15 9.55
N ARG A 229 4.92 9.21 10.84
CA ARG A 229 3.56 9.34 11.35
C ARG A 229 3.29 10.79 11.74
N ARG A 230 2.27 11.40 11.14
CA ARG A 230 1.76 12.72 11.48
C ARG A 230 0.88 12.63 12.73
N ASN A 231 1.26 13.35 13.77
CA ASN A 231 0.49 13.49 15.00
C ASN A 231 -0.63 14.53 14.83
N LEU A 232 -1.67 14.44 15.67
CA LEU A 232 -2.82 15.36 15.67
C LEU A 232 -2.42 16.82 15.93
N ASN A 233 -1.32 17.04 16.65
CA ASN A 233 -0.78 18.38 16.94
C ASN A 233 0.05 18.97 15.79
N GLY A 234 0.14 18.30 14.63
CA GLY A 234 0.90 18.74 13.47
C GLY A 234 2.39 18.39 13.48
N THR A 235 2.89 17.75 14.54
CA THR A 235 4.26 17.20 14.55
C THR A 235 4.32 15.89 13.76
N ALA A 236 5.52 15.47 13.37
CA ALA A 236 5.76 14.18 12.73
C ALA A 236 6.78 13.36 13.54
N MET A 237 6.53 12.06 13.65
CA MET A 237 7.42 11.09 14.29
C MET A 237 7.97 10.15 13.24
N LEU A 238 9.29 9.95 13.23
CA LEU A 238 9.94 8.95 12.39
C LEU A 238 9.56 7.54 12.91
N ILE A 239 9.04 6.70 12.02
CA ILE A 239 8.64 5.32 12.34
C ILE A 239 9.75 4.34 11.94
N ASN A 240 10.26 4.47 10.72
CA ASN A 240 11.36 3.67 10.20
C ASN A 240 12.07 4.43 9.07
N TRP A 241 13.33 4.10 8.80
CA TRP A 241 14.03 4.54 7.61
C TRP A 241 15.04 3.50 7.13
N HIS A 242 15.35 3.53 5.84
CA HIS A 242 16.43 2.75 5.23
C HIS A 242 17.08 3.52 4.07
N GLU A 243 18.25 3.07 3.66
CA GLU A 243 19.04 3.60 2.55
C GLU A 243 19.23 2.52 1.48
N ASP A 244 19.20 2.92 0.20
CA ASP A 244 19.60 2.08 -0.95
C ASP A 244 21.13 1.99 -1.12
#